data_AF-A0AAV4BLD3-F1
#
_entry.id   AF-A0AAV4BLD3-F1
#
_cell.length_a   1.000
_cell.length_b   1.000
_cell.length_c   1.000
_cell.angle_alpha   90.00
_cell.angle_beta   90.00
_cell.angle_gamma   90.00
#
_symmetry.space_group_name_H-M   'P 1'
#
loop_
_entity.id
_entity.type
_entity.pdbx_description
1 polymer ?
#
loop_
_entity_poly.entity_id
_entity_poly.type
_entity_poly.pdbx_seq_one_letter_code
_entity_poly.pdbx_strand_id
1 'polypeptide(L)'
;MKDIMDRKKSNELVLKEANLERSLIKTIRQRQLQFLGHICRHKGLEHLAVTGKIEGKCSKGRQRITFIENFKSWAIGKGNNNNFIKLTENRCEWRNMIANVCSRQGT
;
A
#
# COMPACT_ATOMS: atom_id res chain seq x y z
N MET A 1 -27.79 -17.28 33.83
CA MET A 1 -27.80 -16.95 32.37
C MET A 1 -27.44 -15.48 32.14
N LYS A 2 -26.31 -14.99 32.67
CA LYS A 2 -25.90 -13.57 32.48
C LYS A 2 -24.40 -13.40 32.19
N ASP A 3 -23.65 -14.51 32.03
CA ASP A 3 -22.18 -14.50 31.90
C ASP A 3 -21.67 -14.56 30.46
N ILE A 4 -22.56 -14.36 29.49
CA ILE A 4 -22.24 -14.42 28.05
C ILE A 4 -22.14 -13.02 27.43
N MET A 5 -22.62 -11.96 28.09
CA MET A 5 -22.95 -10.71 27.38
C MET A 5 -21.85 -9.63 27.34
N ASP A 6 -20.76 -9.66 28.11
CA ASP A 6 -19.76 -8.58 27.99
C ASP A 6 -18.34 -8.96 28.42
N ARG A 7 -17.77 -9.98 27.79
CA ARG A 7 -16.31 -10.16 27.83
C ARG A 7 -15.72 -9.43 26.64
N LYS A 8 -15.22 -8.21 26.84
CA LYS A 8 -14.30 -7.53 25.90
C LYS A 8 -13.08 -8.42 25.67
N LYS A 9 -13.18 -9.35 24.71
CA LYS A 9 -12.04 -10.12 24.23
C LYS A 9 -11.18 -9.20 23.37
N SER A 10 -9.91 -9.10 23.71
CA SER A 10 -8.94 -8.37 22.88
C SER A 10 -8.77 -9.08 21.53
N ASN A 11 -8.65 -8.30 20.45
CA ASN A 11 -8.37 -8.84 19.11
C ASN A 11 -7.12 -9.74 19.09
N GLU A 12 -6.14 -9.45 19.95
CA GLU A 12 -4.94 -10.29 20.11
C GLU A 12 -5.27 -11.70 20.64
N LEU A 13 -6.19 -11.80 21.60
CA LEU A 13 -6.62 -13.09 22.15
C LEU A 13 -7.44 -13.87 21.12
N VAL A 14 -8.32 -13.19 20.39
CA VAL A 14 -9.12 -13.80 19.33
C VAL A 14 -8.23 -14.36 18.22
N LEU A 15 -7.18 -13.62 17.80
CA LEU A 15 -6.22 -14.09 16.80
C LEU A 15 -5.42 -15.30 17.29
N LYS A 16 -4.97 -15.30 18.54
CA LYS A 16 -4.26 -16.44 19.15
C LYS A 16 -5.15 -17.68 19.25
N GLU A 17 -6.38 -17.54 19.72
CA GLU A 17 -7.34 -18.65 19.80
C GLU A 17 -7.67 -19.24 18.43
N ALA A 18 -7.79 -18.39 17.40
CA ALA A 18 -8.01 -18.83 16.03
C ALA A 18 -6.73 -19.33 15.33
N ASN A 19 -5.57 -19.23 15.97
CA ASN A 19 -4.25 -19.53 15.38
C ASN A 19 -4.01 -18.78 14.05
N LEU A 20 -4.38 -17.49 14.01
CA LEU A 20 -4.29 -16.63 12.82
C LEU A 20 -3.30 -15.48 13.03
N GLU A 21 -2.55 -15.16 11.98
CA GLU A 21 -1.72 -13.95 11.92
C GLU A 21 -2.50 -12.76 11.33
N ARG A 22 -2.06 -11.53 11.66
CA ARG A 22 -2.57 -10.30 11.05
C ARG A 22 -2.16 -10.21 9.57
N SER A 23 -2.95 -10.81 8.68
CA SER A 23 -2.66 -10.89 7.24
C SER A 23 -3.37 -9.83 6.40
N LEU A 24 -4.47 -9.25 6.88
CA LEU A 24 -5.33 -8.38 6.06
C LEU A 24 -4.59 -7.19 5.46
N ILE A 25 -3.83 -6.45 6.27
CA ILE A 25 -3.08 -5.28 5.79
C ILE A 25 -2.02 -5.66 4.76
N LYS A 26 -1.39 -6.84 4.94
CA LYS A 26 -0.41 -7.41 4.01
C LYS A 26 -1.07 -7.71 2.66
N THR A 27 -2.21 -8.39 2.68
CA THR A 27 -2.99 -8.69 1.48
C THR A 27 -3.45 -7.43 0.75
N ILE A 28 -3.95 -6.42 1.48
CA ILE A 28 -4.39 -5.15 0.90
C ILE A 28 -3.21 -4.45 0.22
N ARG A 29 -2.09 -4.28 0.92
CA ARG A 29 -0.88 -3.62 0.37
C ARG A 29 -0.34 -4.36 -0.84
N GLN A 30 -0.30 -5.69 -0.80
CA GLN A 30 0.12 -6.53 -1.93
C GLN A 30 -0.74 -6.27 -3.17
N ARG A 31 -2.07 -6.33 -3.02
CA ARG A 31 -3.01 -6.12 -4.14
C ARG A 31 -2.91 -4.72 -4.71
N GLN A 32 -2.79 -3.71 -3.84
CA GLN A 32 -2.64 -2.32 -4.26
C GLN A 32 -1.36 -2.10 -5.06
N LEU A 33 -0.22 -2.65 -4.64
CA LEU A 33 1.04 -2.55 -5.38
C LEU A 33 1.02 -3.36 -6.68
N GLN A 34 0.38 -4.53 -6.70
CA GLN A 34 0.18 -5.30 -7.93
C GLN A 34 -0.64 -4.50 -8.95
N PHE A 35 -1.73 -3.88 -8.50
CA PHE A 35 -2.56 -3.00 -9.32
C PHE A 35 -1.78 -1.79 -9.83
N LEU A 36 -1.03 -1.09 -8.95
CA LEU A 36 -0.18 0.03 -9.33
C LEU A 36 0.83 -0.36 -10.42
N GLY A 37 1.49 -1.51 -10.27
CA GLY A 37 2.42 -1.99 -11.28
C GLY A 37 1.73 -2.29 -12.61
N HIS A 38 0.51 -2.84 -12.57
CA HIS A 38 -0.28 -3.11 -13.77
C HIS A 38 -0.61 -1.81 -14.52
N ILE A 39 -1.19 -0.82 -13.84
CA ILE A 39 -1.58 0.46 -14.47
C ILE A 39 -0.37 1.20 -15.04
N CYS A 40 0.76 1.22 -14.32
CA CYS A 40 1.94 1.93 -14.76
C CYS A 40 2.59 1.32 -16.01
N ARG A 41 2.48 0.00 -16.19
CA ARG A 41 2.99 -0.69 -17.39
C ARG A 41 2.03 -0.60 -18.58
N HIS A 42 0.72 -0.60 -18.33
CA HIS A 42 -0.28 -0.49 -19.38
C HIS A 42 -0.35 0.92 -20.00
N LYS A 43 0.02 1.97 -19.23
CA LYS A 43 0.07 3.37 -19.68
C LYS A 43 -1.28 3.88 -20.23
N GLY A 44 -2.39 3.34 -19.71
CA GLY A 44 -3.76 3.76 -20.04
C GLY A 44 -4.22 5.01 -19.30
N LEU A 45 -5.54 5.23 -19.26
CA LEU A 45 -6.14 6.42 -18.64
C LEU A 45 -5.93 6.43 -17.12
N GLU A 46 -5.91 5.26 -16.48
CA GLU A 46 -5.62 5.08 -15.06
C GLU A 46 -4.20 5.52 -14.71
N HIS A 47 -3.24 5.29 -15.62
CA HIS A 47 -1.86 5.75 -15.44
C HIS A 47 -1.77 7.27 -15.42
N LEU A 48 -2.47 7.94 -16.34
CA LEU A 48 -2.53 9.41 -16.40
C LEU A 48 -3.19 9.99 -15.15
N ALA A 49 -4.32 9.41 -14.73
CA ALA A 49 -5.03 9.80 -13.52
C ALA A 49 -4.15 9.68 -12.26
N VAL A 50 -3.40 8.58 -12.13
CA VAL A 50 -2.55 8.33 -10.94
C VAL A 50 -1.26 9.16 -10.94
N THR A 51 -0.67 9.40 -12.11
CA THR A 51 0.55 10.22 -12.22
C THR A 51 0.28 11.72 -12.14
N GLY A 52 -0.97 12.15 -12.37
CA GLY A 52 -1.36 13.55 -12.26
C GLY A 52 -0.67 14.46 -13.27
N LYS A 53 -0.20 13.90 -14.40
CA LYS A 53 0.36 14.69 -15.51
C LYS A 53 -0.78 15.41 -16.22
N ILE A 54 -1.23 16.50 -15.61
CA ILE A 54 -2.18 17.45 -16.18
C ILE A 54 -1.37 18.68 -16.58
N GLU A 55 -1.66 19.25 -17.75
CA GLU A 55 -1.04 20.50 -18.17
C GLU A 55 -1.49 21.65 -17.25
N GLY A 56 -0.53 22.40 -16.71
CA GLY A 56 -0.79 23.56 -15.85
C GLY A 56 -0.03 23.52 -14.52
N LYS A 57 -0.20 24.57 -13.71
CA LYS A 57 0.34 24.65 -12.34
C LYS A 57 -0.69 24.17 -11.34
N CYS A 58 -0.28 23.30 -10.41
CA CYS A 58 -1.08 22.97 -9.23
C CYS A 58 -1.42 24.24 -8.43
N SER A 59 -2.56 24.23 -7.74
CA SER A 59 -2.97 25.34 -6.89
C SER A 59 -1.92 25.63 -5.80
N LYS A 60 -1.83 26.91 -5.40
CA LYS A 60 -0.98 27.33 -4.28
C LYS A 60 -1.56 26.79 -2.96
N GLY A 61 -0.71 26.21 -2.11
CA GLY A 61 -1.09 25.67 -0.79
C GLY A 61 -0.56 24.26 -0.53
N ARG A 62 -1.01 23.64 0.58
CA ARG A 62 -0.65 22.25 0.91
C ARG A 62 -1.33 21.30 -0.06
N GLN A 63 -0.53 20.62 -0.87
CA GLN A 63 -1.03 19.61 -1.81
C GLN A 63 -1.58 18.41 -1.04
N ARG A 64 -2.65 17.81 -1.57
CA ARG A 64 -3.19 16.55 -1.04
C ARG A 64 -2.16 15.44 -1.25
N ILE A 65 -2.14 14.48 -0.32
CA ILE A 65 -1.35 13.25 -0.50
C ILE A 65 -1.92 12.52 -1.70
N THR A 66 -1.11 12.35 -2.74
CA THR A 66 -1.52 11.62 -3.94
C THR A 66 -1.44 10.11 -3.70
N PHE A 67 -2.08 9.34 -4.57
CA PHE A 67 -2.01 7.88 -4.53
C PHE A 67 -0.55 7.39 -4.49
N ILE A 68 0.31 7.92 -5.38
CA ILE A 68 1.74 7.60 -5.45
C ILE A 68 2.48 7.98 -4.16
N GLU A 69 2.26 9.18 -3.64
CA GLU A 69 2.92 9.64 -2.41
C GLU A 69 2.54 8.79 -1.20
N ASN A 70 1.27 8.34 -1.14
CA ASN A 70 0.84 7.39 -0.13
C ASN A 70 1.63 6.08 -0.22
N PHE A 71 1.76 5.45 -1.39
CA PHE A 71 2.56 4.22 -1.53
C PHE A 71 4.03 4.41 -1.16
N LYS A 72 4.65 5.49 -1.64
CA LYS A 72 6.06 5.77 -1.34
C LYS A 72 6.31 5.82 0.16
N SER A 73 5.40 6.43 0.92
CA SER A 73 5.54 6.62 2.38
C SER A 73 5.79 5.32 3.15
N TRP A 74 5.21 4.20 2.72
CA TRP A 74 5.32 2.91 3.41
C TRP A 74 6.04 1.82 2.61
N ALA A 75 6.12 1.92 1.29
CA ALA A 75 6.75 0.91 0.45
C ALA A 75 8.27 1.08 0.32
N ILE A 76 8.77 2.31 0.30
CA ILE A 76 10.20 2.59 0.02
C ILE A 76 10.95 3.04 1.28
N GLY A 77 10.24 3.58 2.28
CA GLY A 77 10.86 4.24 3.42
C GLY A 77 11.45 5.61 3.05
N LYS A 78 11.65 6.46 4.05
CA LYS A 78 12.23 7.80 3.89
C LYS A 78 13.73 7.69 3.53
N GLY A 79 14.08 7.55 2.26
CA GLY A 79 15.50 7.56 1.87
C GLY A 79 15.82 7.15 0.43
N ASN A 80 14.93 6.43 -0.26
CA ASN A 80 15.19 6.03 -1.64
C ASN A 80 14.56 7.02 -2.63
N ASN A 81 15.40 7.82 -3.28
CA ASN A 81 15.02 8.86 -4.25
C ASN A 81 14.70 8.31 -5.65
N ASN A 82 14.67 6.98 -5.82
CA ASN A 82 14.32 6.38 -7.11
C ASN A 82 12.90 6.76 -7.52
N ASN A 83 12.71 7.03 -8.81
CA ASN A 83 11.40 7.30 -9.36
C ASN A 83 10.53 6.04 -9.20
N PHE A 84 9.67 6.02 -8.19
CA PHE A 84 8.82 4.87 -7.82
C PHE A 84 8.03 4.31 -9.01
N ILE A 85 7.63 5.19 -9.94
CA ILE A 85 6.95 4.78 -11.18
C ILE A 85 7.89 4.02 -12.10
N LYS A 86 9.17 4.41 -12.23
CA LYS A 86 10.15 3.64 -13.01
C LYS A 86 10.39 2.25 -12.42
N LEU A 87 10.35 2.11 -11.09
CA LEU A 87 10.49 0.79 -10.45
C LEU A 87 9.35 -0.17 -10.86
N THR A 88 8.17 0.34 -11.21
CA THR A 88 7.07 -0.51 -11.68
C THR A 88 7.31 -1.14 -13.06
N GLU A 89 8.20 -0.56 -13.87
CA GLU A 89 8.47 -1.01 -15.24
C GLU A 89 9.21 -2.36 -15.23
N ASN A 90 10.17 -2.53 -14.30
CA ASN A 90 10.87 -3.80 -14.12
C ASN A 90 10.02 -4.78 -13.28
N ARG A 91 9.48 -5.82 -13.93
CA ARG A 91 8.61 -6.81 -13.27
C ARG A 91 9.30 -7.60 -12.17
N CYS A 92 10.59 -7.90 -12.31
CA CYS A 92 11.34 -8.69 -11.33
C CYS A 92 11.60 -7.86 -10.08
N GLU A 93 12.14 -6.64 -10.24
CA GLU A 93 12.37 -5.70 -9.14
C GLU A 93 11.05 -5.34 -8.43
N TRP A 94 9.97 -5.12 -9.19
CA TRP A 94 8.67 -4.82 -8.61
C TRP A 94 8.10 -5.99 -7.78
N ARG A 95 8.21 -7.22 -8.27
CA ARG A 95 7.78 -8.42 -7.52
C ARG A 95 8.61 -8.60 -6.25
N ASN A 96 9.93 -8.42 -6.34
CA ASN A 96 10.83 -8.50 -5.19
C ASN A 96 10.49 -7.43 -4.14
N MET A 97 10.26 -6.19 -4.58
CA MET A 97 9.84 -5.10 -3.69
C MET A 97 8.51 -5.41 -2.99
N ILE A 98 7.49 -5.89 -3.71
CA ILE A 98 6.21 -6.27 -3.11
C ILE A 98 6.39 -7.32 -2.00
N ALA A 99 7.20 -8.35 -2.25
CA ALA A 99 7.46 -9.40 -1.26
C ALA A 99 8.10 -8.83 0.02
N ASN A 100 9.08 -7.93 -0.13
CA ASN A 100 9.77 -7.28 0.99
C ASN A 100 8.92 -6.24 1.74
N VAL A 101 7.99 -5.56 1.06
CA VAL A 101 7.06 -4.65 1.75
C VAL A 101 6.02 -5.41 2.56
N CYS A 102 5.66 -6.62 2.11
CA CYS A 102 4.71 -7.48 2.80
C CYS A 102 5.28 -8.15 4.07
N SER A 103 6.60 -8.23 4.24
CA SER A 103 7.23 -8.71 5.48
C SER A 103 7.30 -7.63 6.56
N ARG A 104 7.12 -6.36 6.21
CA ARG A 104 7.14 -5.24 7.16
C ARG A 104 5.81 -5.16 7.90
N GLN A 105 5.79 -5.67 9.14
CA GLN A 105 4.61 -5.56 10.00
C GLN A 105 4.27 -4.08 10.21
N GLY A 106 2.98 -3.73 10.08
CA GLY A 106 2.51 -2.37 10.31
C GLY A 106 2.83 -1.95 11.74
N THR A 107 3.62 -0.89 11.88
CA THR A 107 3.80 -0.14 13.13
C THR A 107 2.48 0.44 13.61
#